data_AF-V4UB83-F1
#
_entry.id   AF-V4UB83-F1
#
_cell.length_a   1.000
_cell.length_b   1.000
_cell.length_c   1.000
_cell.angle_alpha   90.00
_cell.angle_beta   90.00
_cell.angle_gamma   90.00
#
_symmetry.space_group_name_H-M   'P 1'
#
loop_
_entity.id
_entity.type
_entity.pdbx_description
1 polymer ?
#
loop_
_entity_poly.entity_id
_entity_poly.type
_entity_poly.pdbx_seq_one_letter_code
_entity_poly.pdbx_strand_id
1 'polypeptide(L)'
;MASENFVQPAIPCFDGHYDHWSMLMENFLRSKEYWQVVSIGITEPLAGVVLTDAQKIELEGQRLKDLKAKNYLFQAIDRSILETILNKDSSKQIWDSLKKKYQGTARAKRVHLQTLRAEFESLRMKMGESVSAYSARTMAIANKRRIHGEQLEDVIIIEKILRS
;
A
#
# COMPACT_ATOMS: atom_id res chain seq x y z
N MET A 1 14.94 29.87 -25.38
CA MET A 1 14.05 28.69 -25.39
C MET A 1 14.35 27.91 -24.13
N ALA A 2 13.50 28.01 -23.11
CA ALA A 2 13.66 27.21 -21.90
C ALA A 2 13.31 25.77 -22.26
N SER A 3 14.30 24.87 -22.18
CA SER A 3 14.05 23.44 -22.19
C SER A 3 13.26 23.13 -20.92
N GLU A 4 11.95 22.91 -21.07
CA GLU A 4 11.16 22.24 -20.05
C GLU A 4 11.78 20.86 -19.86
N ASN A 5 12.64 20.74 -18.85
CA ASN A 5 13.11 19.46 -18.35
C ASN A 5 11.89 18.76 -17.76
N PHE A 6 11.13 18.07 -18.61
CA PHE A 6 10.14 17.09 -18.18
C PHE A 6 10.92 16.02 -17.40
N VAL A 7 10.98 16.19 -16.08
CA VAL A 7 11.51 15.18 -15.17
C VAL A 7 10.66 13.94 -15.42
N GLN A 8 11.29 12.88 -15.94
CA GLN A 8 10.58 11.63 -16.14
C GLN A 8 10.00 11.19 -14.79
N PRO A 9 8.70 10.81 -14.73
CA PRO A 9 8.11 10.33 -13.50
C PRO A 9 8.95 9.18 -12.95
N ALA A 10 9.53 9.38 -11.77
CA ALA A 10 10.28 8.34 -11.09
C ALA A 10 9.34 7.16 -10.77
N ILE A 11 9.84 5.94 -10.91
CA ILE A 11 9.09 4.74 -10.57
C ILE A 11 8.80 4.80 -9.05
N PRO A 12 7.53 4.78 -8.61
CA PRO A 12 7.21 4.82 -7.18
C PRO A 12 7.72 3.56 -6.47
N CYS A 13 8.69 3.72 -5.56
CA CYS A 13 9.19 2.62 -4.74
C CYS A 13 8.22 2.30 -3.60
N PHE A 14 8.05 1.02 -3.30
CA PHE A 14 7.21 0.54 -2.22
C PHE A 14 7.91 0.77 -0.87
N ASP A 15 7.23 1.49 0.01
CA ASP A 15 7.72 1.92 1.33
C ASP A 15 6.99 1.22 2.50
N GLY A 16 6.12 0.24 2.20
CA GLY A 16 5.25 -0.40 3.18
C GLY A 16 3.85 0.23 3.30
N HIS A 17 3.63 1.46 2.79
CA HIS A 17 2.31 2.11 2.75
C HIS A 17 1.56 1.73 1.49
N TYR A 18 0.97 0.53 1.48
CA TYR A 18 0.32 -0.03 0.28
C TYR A 18 -0.65 0.93 -0.41
N ASP A 19 -1.59 1.56 0.32
CA ASP A 19 -2.60 2.40 -0.33
C ASP A 19 -2.02 3.66 -0.99
N HIS A 20 -0.96 4.23 -0.41
CA HIS A 20 -0.29 5.40 -0.98
C HIS A 20 0.52 4.98 -2.20
N TRP A 21 1.35 3.95 -2.06
CA TRP A 21 2.13 3.41 -3.16
C TRP A 21 1.26 2.92 -4.32
N SER A 22 0.16 2.20 -4.04
CA SER A 22 -0.72 1.66 -5.06
C SER A 22 -1.39 2.78 -5.87
N MET A 23 -1.76 3.89 -5.22
CA MET A 23 -2.31 5.06 -5.90
C MET A 23 -1.29 5.67 -6.88
N LEU A 24 -0.04 5.85 -6.43
CA LEU A 24 1.03 6.39 -7.27
C LEU A 24 1.41 5.45 -8.42
N MET A 25 1.58 4.17 -8.12
CA MET A 25 1.96 3.15 -9.10
C MET A 25 0.86 2.93 -10.15
N GLU A 26 -0.41 2.90 -9.73
CA GLU A 26 -1.54 2.82 -10.66
C GLU A 26 -1.55 4.01 -11.62
N ASN A 27 -1.40 5.24 -11.10
CA ASN A 27 -1.35 6.44 -11.93
C ASN A 27 -0.16 6.41 -12.91
N PHE A 28 1.01 5.98 -12.44
CA PHE A 28 2.20 5.80 -13.27
C PHE A 28 1.94 4.81 -14.41
N LEU A 29 1.38 3.62 -14.12
CA LEU A 29 1.08 2.61 -15.13
C LEU A 29 -0.03 3.02 -16.10
N ARG A 30 -1.01 3.81 -15.65
CA ARG A 30 -2.04 4.43 -16.51
C ARG A 30 -1.41 5.41 -17.50
N SER A 31 -0.46 6.25 -17.05
CA SER A 31 0.26 7.19 -17.92
C SER A 31 1.10 6.50 -19.01
N LYS A 32 1.47 5.24 -18.79
CA LYS A 32 2.20 4.39 -19.74
C LYS A 32 1.30 3.46 -20.55
N GLU A 33 -0.02 3.51 -20.35
CA GLU A 33 -1.01 2.62 -20.98
C GLU A 33 -0.87 1.13 -20.62
N TYR A 34 -0.20 0.82 -19.51
CA TYR A 34 0.05 -0.56 -19.05
C TYR A 34 -0.97 -1.03 -18.01
N TRP A 35 -1.81 -0.14 -17.49
CA TRP A 35 -2.77 -0.49 -16.43
C TRP A 35 -3.77 -1.59 -16.81
N GLN A 36 -4.19 -1.67 -18.08
CA GLN A 36 -5.13 -2.69 -18.54
C GLN A 36 -4.60 -4.12 -18.33
N VAL A 37 -3.33 -4.37 -18.70
CA VAL A 37 -2.71 -5.70 -18.53
C VAL A 37 -2.46 -6.05 -17.06
N VAL A 38 -2.26 -5.05 -16.20
CA VAL A 38 -2.09 -5.24 -14.75
C VAL A 38 -3.42 -5.52 -14.06
N SER A 39 -4.47 -4.76 -14.41
CA SER A 39 -5.77 -4.85 -13.74
C SER A 39 -6.59 -6.06 -14.21
N ILE A 40 -6.70 -6.26 -15.52
CA ILE A 40 -7.50 -7.34 -16.11
C ILE A 40 -6.64 -8.61 -16.24
N GLY A 41 -5.40 -8.47 -16.69
CA GLY A 41 -4.55 -9.58 -17.11
C GLY A 41 -4.60 -9.79 -18.62
N ILE A 42 -3.73 -10.66 -19.12
CA ILE A 42 -3.79 -11.15 -20.50
C ILE A 42 -4.65 -12.39 -20.52
N THR A 43 -5.68 -12.41 -21.37
CA THR A 43 -6.47 -13.62 -21.60
C THR A 43 -5.74 -14.49 -22.60
N GLU A 44 -5.22 -15.63 -22.15
CA GLU A 44 -4.62 -16.58 -23.08
C GLU A 44 -5.71 -17.26 -23.92
N PRO A 45 -5.50 -17.42 -25.24
CA PRO A 45 -6.44 -18.14 -26.09
C PRO A 45 -6.57 -19.61 -25.65
N LEU A 46 -7.78 -20.15 -25.73
CA LEU A 46 -8.01 -21.58 -25.49
C LEU A 46 -7.21 -22.43 -26.49
N ALA A 47 -6.67 -23.54 -26.01
CA ALA A 47 -5.92 -24.47 -26.84
C ALA A 47 -6.77 -24.94 -28.04
N GLY A 48 -6.25 -24.76 -29.26
CA GLY A 48 -6.92 -25.15 -30.50
C GLY A 48 -7.68 -24.02 -31.22
N VAL A 49 -7.76 -22.81 -30.65
CA VAL A 49 -8.34 -21.65 -31.35
C VAL A 49 -7.32 -21.10 -32.35
N VAL A 50 -7.69 -21.12 -33.64
CA VAL A 50 -6.91 -20.44 -34.69
C VAL A 50 -7.19 -18.94 -34.58
N LEU A 51 -6.20 -18.20 -34.07
CA LEU A 51 -6.26 -16.74 -34.04
C LEU A 51 -6.09 -16.17 -35.44
N THR A 52 -6.88 -15.14 -35.76
CA THR A 52 -6.60 -14.30 -36.92
C THR A 52 -5.29 -13.54 -36.72
N ASP A 53 -4.65 -13.10 -37.80
CA ASP A 53 -3.38 -12.37 -37.70
C ASP A 53 -3.52 -11.07 -36.89
N ALA A 54 -4.67 -10.39 -36.99
CA ALA A 54 -4.99 -9.24 -36.15
C ALA A 54 -5.04 -9.59 -34.65
N GLN A 55 -5.61 -10.74 -34.28
CA GLN A 55 -5.66 -11.20 -32.88
C GLN A 55 -4.29 -11.58 -32.34
N LYS A 56 -3.41 -12.16 -33.18
CA LYS A 56 -2.02 -12.45 -32.79
C LYS A 56 -1.23 -11.18 -32.50
N ILE A 57 -1.33 -10.19 -33.39
CA ILE A 57 -0.64 -8.90 -33.23
C ILE A 57 -1.08 -8.22 -31.93
N GLU A 58 -2.38 -8.19 -31.65
CA GLU A 58 -2.91 -7.61 -30.40
C GLU A 58 -2.40 -8.36 -29.16
N LEU A 59 -2.41 -9.70 -29.19
CA LEU A 59 -1.92 -10.52 -28.07
C LEU A 59 -0.42 -10.29 -27.80
N GLU A 60 0.40 -10.20 -28.85
CA GLU A 60 1.82 -9.88 -28.72
C GLU A 60 2.03 -8.46 -28.16
N GLY A 61 1.21 -7.50 -28.59
CA GLY A 61 1.19 -6.15 -28.04
C GLY A 61 0.87 -6.14 -26.54
N GLN A 62 -0.12 -6.92 -26.10
CA GLN A 62 -0.46 -7.07 -24.68
C GLN A 62 0.65 -7.75 -23.90
N ARG A 63 1.26 -8.83 -24.43
CA ARG A 63 2.41 -9.51 -23.82
C ARG A 63 3.60 -8.56 -23.64
N LEU A 64 3.89 -7.72 -24.63
CA LEU A 64 4.94 -6.72 -24.51
C LEU A 64 4.62 -5.67 -23.42
N LYS A 65 3.37 -5.20 -23.35
CA LYS A 65 2.92 -4.28 -22.28
C LYS A 65 3.04 -4.93 -20.90
N ASP A 66 2.69 -6.21 -20.76
CA ASP A 66 2.82 -6.95 -19.50
C ASP A 66 4.28 -7.06 -19.06
N LEU A 67 5.19 -7.43 -19.97
CA LEU A 67 6.63 -7.48 -19.67
C LEU A 67 7.16 -6.12 -19.19
N LYS A 68 6.73 -5.01 -19.82
CA LYS A 68 7.12 -3.66 -19.38
C LYS A 68 6.54 -3.30 -18.01
N ALA A 69 5.28 -3.63 -17.75
CA ALA A 69 4.65 -3.44 -16.45
C ALA A 69 5.36 -4.25 -15.35
N LYS A 70 5.70 -5.52 -15.62
CA LYS A 70 6.47 -6.37 -14.72
C LYS A 70 7.80 -5.73 -14.35
N ASN A 71 8.55 -5.22 -15.34
CA ASN A 71 9.83 -4.57 -15.10
C ASN A 71 9.71 -3.35 -14.17
N TYR A 72 8.63 -2.57 -14.28
CA TYR A 72 8.39 -1.46 -13.36
C TYR A 72 8.01 -1.94 -11.96
N LEU A 73 7.14 -2.94 -11.85
CA LEU A 73 6.77 -3.51 -10.55
C LEU A 73 7.97 -4.13 -9.83
N PHE A 74 8.90 -4.76 -10.56
CA PHE A 74 10.15 -5.28 -9.98
C PHE A 74 11.10 -4.17 -9.53
N GLN A 75 11.21 -3.06 -10.27
CA GLN A 75 12.02 -1.91 -9.84
C GLN A 75 11.40 -1.20 -8.63
N ALA A 76 10.09 -1.29 -8.46
CA ALA A 76 9.36 -0.67 -7.36
C ALA A 76 9.48 -1.43 -6.04
N ILE A 77 9.98 -2.67 -6.02
CA ILE A 77 10.04 -3.50 -4.81
C ILE A 77 11.47 -3.99 -4.56
N ASP A 78 11.83 -4.13 -3.29
CA ASP A 78 13.12 -4.70 -2.92
C ASP A 78 13.14 -6.25 -3.05
N ARG A 79 14.33 -6.82 -2.92
CA ARG A 79 14.55 -8.26 -2.98
C ARG A 79 13.74 -9.03 -1.93
N SER A 80 13.61 -8.50 -0.72
CA SER A 80 12.91 -9.17 0.38
C SER A 80 11.42 -9.31 0.08
N ILE A 81 10.82 -8.30 -0.54
CA ILE A 81 9.43 -8.33 -0.99
C ILE A 81 9.29 -9.26 -2.18
N LEU A 82 10.19 -9.19 -3.15
CA LEU A 82 10.17 -10.05 -4.33
C LEU A 82 10.20 -11.55 -3.97
N GLU A 83 11.03 -11.94 -2.99
CA GLU A 83 11.13 -13.33 -2.51
C GLU A 83 9.83 -13.83 -1.86
N THR A 84 8.92 -12.93 -1.45
CA THR A 84 7.63 -13.31 -0.86
C THR A 84 6.50 -13.48 -1.88
N ILE A 85 6.73 -13.12 -3.14
CA ILE A 85 5.74 -13.23 -4.22
C ILE A 85 5.90 -14.60 -4.88
N LEU A 86 4.91 -15.48 -4.65
CA LEU A 86 4.93 -16.86 -5.17
C LEU A 86 4.75 -16.91 -6.70
N ASN A 87 3.76 -16.19 -7.22
CA ASN A 87 3.41 -16.17 -8.64
C ASN A 87 3.79 -14.82 -9.24
N LYS A 88 4.68 -14.84 -10.23
CA LYS A 88 5.27 -13.64 -10.86
C LYS A 88 5.38 -13.77 -12.39
N ASP A 89 4.50 -14.57 -12.97
CA ASP A 89 4.47 -14.85 -14.41
C ASP A 89 3.85 -13.69 -15.19
N SER A 90 2.91 -12.95 -14.59
CA SER A 90 2.34 -11.73 -15.16
C SER A 90 2.41 -10.54 -14.21
N SER A 91 2.31 -9.33 -14.76
CA SER A 91 2.24 -8.09 -13.98
C SER A 91 1.02 -8.08 -13.05
N LYS A 92 -0.11 -8.64 -13.50
CA LYS A 92 -1.31 -8.86 -12.69
C LYS A 92 -1.03 -9.70 -11.44
N GLN A 93 -0.36 -10.85 -11.59
CA GLN A 93 -0.07 -11.72 -10.45
C GLN A 93 0.82 -11.04 -9.40
N ILE A 94 1.80 -10.25 -9.84
CA ILE A 94 2.66 -9.47 -8.95
C ILE A 94 1.82 -8.43 -8.20
N TRP A 95 0.99 -7.67 -8.92
CA TRP A 95 0.12 -6.66 -8.34
C TRP A 95 -0.87 -7.25 -7.32
N ASP A 96 -1.55 -8.34 -7.68
CA ASP A 96 -2.51 -9.03 -6.83
C ASP A 96 -1.83 -9.64 -5.59
N SER A 97 -0.60 -10.13 -5.72
CA SER A 97 0.19 -10.65 -4.60
C SER A 97 0.55 -9.54 -3.61
N LEU A 98 1.01 -8.38 -4.11
CA LEU A 98 1.27 -7.20 -3.27
C LEU A 98 -0.01 -6.71 -2.59
N LYS A 99 -1.12 -6.65 -3.33
CA LYS A 99 -2.43 -6.30 -2.80
C LYS A 99 -2.85 -7.23 -1.67
N LYS A 100 -2.84 -8.54 -1.91
CA LYS A 100 -3.23 -9.54 -0.92
C LYS A 100 -2.38 -9.46 0.34
N LYS A 101 -1.07 -9.26 0.20
CA LYS A 101 -0.13 -9.23 1.33
C LYS A 101 -0.24 -7.94 2.15
N TYR A 102 -0.36 -6.79 1.49
CA TYR A 102 -0.18 -5.49 2.15
C TYR A 102 -1.46 -4.66 2.30
N GLN A 103 -2.49 -4.87 1.48
CA GLN A 103 -3.75 -4.13 1.60
C GLN A 103 -4.50 -4.49 2.90
N GLY A 104 -4.56 -5.78 3.23
CA GLY A 104 -5.24 -6.27 4.45
C GLY A 104 -4.55 -5.81 5.74
N THR A 105 -3.22 -5.89 5.77
CA THR A 105 -2.40 -5.44 6.91
C THR A 105 -2.43 -3.92 7.07
N ALA A 106 -2.38 -3.14 5.98
CA ALA A 106 -2.50 -1.68 6.04
C ALA A 106 -3.88 -1.25 6.57
N ARG A 107 -4.96 -1.85 6.05
CA ARG A 107 -6.33 -1.57 6.52
C ARG A 107 -6.52 -1.96 7.97
N ALA A 108 -6.05 -3.15 8.38
CA ALA A 108 -6.14 -3.60 9.77
C ALA A 108 -5.37 -2.68 10.73
N LYS A 109 -4.14 -2.26 10.36
CA LYS A 109 -3.37 -1.29 11.14
C LYS A 109 -4.10 0.04 11.30
N ARG A 110 -4.73 0.57 10.24
CA ARG A 110 -5.51 1.82 10.31
C ARG A 110 -6.73 1.70 11.21
N VAL A 111 -7.50 0.63 11.07
CA VAL A 111 -8.67 0.39 11.92
C VAL A 111 -8.24 0.32 13.39
N HIS A 112 -7.18 -0.44 13.68
CA HIS A 112 -6.65 -0.55 15.03
C HIS A 112 -6.19 0.82 15.59
N LEU A 113 -5.48 1.60 14.78
CA LEU A 113 -5.04 2.95 15.17
C LEU A 113 -6.24 3.88 15.44
N GLN A 114 -7.29 3.80 14.61
CA GLN A 114 -8.50 4.59 14.80
C GLN A 114 -9.25 4.18 16.08
N THR A 115 -9.32 2.89 16.39
CA THR A 115 -9.85 2.41 17.68
C THR A 115 -9.04 2.97 18.85
N LEU A 116 -7.71 2.92 18.79
CA LEU A 116 -6.84 3.48 19.85
C LEU A 116 -7.01 5.00 20.00
N ARG A 117 -7.25 5.74 18.91
CA ARG A 117 -7.56 7.18 18.97
C ARG A 117 -8.88 7.43 19.69
N ALA A 118 -9.94 6.70 19.32
CA ALA A 118 -11.24 6.82 19.98
C ALA A 118 -11.18 6.42 21.47
N GLU A 119 -10.44 5.37 21.80
CA GLU A 119 -10.16 4.98 23.19
C GLU A 119 -9.41 6.09 23.94
N PHE A 120 -8.39 6.69 23.34
CA PHE A 120 -7.64 7.79 23.94
C PHE A 120 -8.51 9.03 24.15
N GLU A 121 -9.34 9.40 23.18
CA GLU A 121 -10.26 10.54 23.27
C GLU A 121 -11.33 10.33 24.35
N SER A 122 -11.93 9.14 24.40
CA SER A 122 -12.96 8.78 25.39
C SER A 122 -12.41 8.46 26.78
N LEU A 123 -11.09 8.24 26.91
CA LEU A 123 -10.45 7.93 28.18
C LEU A 123 -10.71 9.05 29.20
N ARG A 124 -11.23 8.68 30.37
CA ARG A 124 -11.43 9.54 31.52
C ARG A 124 -11.08 8.79 32.80
N MET A 125 -10.73 9.55 33.83
CA MET A 125 -10.45 9.00 35.15
C MET A 125 -11.75 8.44 35.74
N LYS A 126 -11.70 7.22 36.28
CA LYS A 126 -12.86 6.59 36.93
C LYS A 126 -13.01 7.08 38.36
N MET A 127 -14.23 7.02 38.90
CA MET A 127 -14.49 7.31 40.31
C MET A 127 -13.70 6.34 41.20
N GLY A 128 -12.88 6.87 42.10
CA GLY A 128 -12.01 6.07 42.99
C GLY A 128 -10.74 5.52 42.35
N GLU A 129 -10.46 5.83 41.08
CA GLU A 129 -9.17 5.53 40.45
C GLU A 129 -8.08 6.47 41.00
N SER A 130 -6.85 5.99 41.16
CA SER A 130 -5.73 6.87 41.52
C SER A 130 -5.17 7.57 40.27
N VAL A 131 -4.59 8.76 40.46
CA VAL A 131 -3.92 9.49 39.37
C VAL A 131 -2.82 8.65 38.71
N SER A 132 -2.10 7.83 39.50
CA SER A 132 -1.07 6.92 38.98
C SER A 132 -1.65 5.82 38.09
N ALA A 133 -2.78 5.23 38.47
CA ALA A 133 -3.46 4.20 37.68
C ALA A 133 -4.03 4.76 36.37
N TYR A 134 -4.64 5.95 36.43
CA TYR A 134 -5.11 6.65 35.23
C TYR A 134 -3.95 7.00 34.29
N SER A 135 -2.87 7.58 34.82
CA SER A 135 -1.66 7.93 34.05
C SER A 135 -1.05 6.71 33.36
N ALA A 136 -0.98 5.57 34.06
CA ALA A 136 -0.47 4.32 33.49
C ALA A 136 -1.32 3.82 32.32
N ARG A 137 -2.66 3.92 32.40
CA ARG A 137 -3.57 3.55 31.30
C ARG A 137 -3.41 4.48 30.10
N THR A 138 -3.31 5.80 30.35
CA THR A 138 -3.08 6.80 29.29
C THR A 138 -1.77 6.53 28.56
N MET A 139 -0.70 6.26 29.30
CA MET A 139 0.60 5.89 28.75
C MET A 139 0.56 4.58 27.96
N ALA A 140 -0.19 3.57 28.44
CA ALA A 140 -0.34 2.30 27.73
C ALA A 140 -0.99 2.47 26.35
N ILE A 141 -2.04 3.30 26.24
CA ILE A 141 -2.70 3.60 24.95
C ILE A 141 -1.76 4.43 24.06
N ALA A 142 -1.09 5.44 24.62
CA ALA A 142 -0.13 6.27 23.90
C ALA A 142 1.02 5.44 23.29
N ASN A 143 1.58 4.51 24.06
CA ASN A 143 2.65 3.62 23.59
C ASN A 143 2.17 2.68 22.48
N LYS A 144 0.95 2.14 22.58
CA LYS A 144 0.36 1.34 21.49
C LYS A 144 0.23 2.16 20.20
N ARG A 145 -0.25 3.41 20.29
CA ARG A 145 -0.35 4.32 19.13
C ARG A 145 1.01 4.56 18.47
N ARG A 146 2.06 4.79 19.26
CA ARG A 146 3.45 4.93 18.78
C ARG A 146 3.98 3.68 18.09
N ILE A 147 3.77 2.50 18.68
CA ILE A 147 4.16 1.20 18.08
C ILE A 147 3.50 1.00 16.71
N HIS A 148 2.28 1.51 16.52
CA HIS A 148 1.55 1.46 15.25
C HIS A 148 1.92 2.60 14.27
N GLY A 149 2.98 3.36 14.55
CA GLY A 149 3.58 4.33 13.63
C GLY A 149 3.07 5.77 13.78
N GLU A 150 2.26 6.07 14.79
CA GLU A 150 1.80 7.43 15.03
C GLU A 150 2.81 8.23 15.85
N GLN A 151 3.22 9.39 15.34
CA GLN A 151 3.99 10.35 16.12
C GLN A 151 3.05 11.06 17.09
N LEU A 152 3.14 10.69 18.36
CA LEU A 152 2.37 11.28 19.45
C LEU A 152 3.31 12.08 20.35
N GLU A 153 3.14 13.40 20.36
CA GLU A 153 3.92 14.31 21.20
C GLU A 153 3.59 14.12 22.69
N ASP A 154 4.59 14.23 23.56
CA ASP A 154 4.41 14.06 25.01
C ASP A 154 3.46 15.11 25.60
N VAL A 155 3.42 16.31 25.03
CA VAL A 155 2.49 17.37 25.46
C VAL A 155 1.03 16.93 25.37
N ILE A 156 0.65 16.20 24.32
CA ILE A 156 -0.71 15.69 24.12
C ILE A 156 -1.07 14.68 25.21
N ILE A 157 -0.10 13.86 25.63
CA ILE A 157 -0.29 12.87 26.69
C ILE A 157 -0.45 13.57 28.05
N ILE A 158 0.42 14.54 28.34
CA ILE A 158 0.37 15.33 29.58
C ILE A 158 -0.95 16.08 29.66
N GLU A 159 -1.36 16.77 28.60
CA GLU A 159 -2.65 17.46 28.57
C GLU A 159 -3.81 16.49 28.81
N LYS A 160 -3.78 15.29 28.24
CA LYS A 160 -4.81 14.28 28.48
C LYS A 160 -4.87 13.81 29.94
N ILE A 161 -3.71 13.70 30.59
CA ILE A 161 -3.61 13.36 32.01
C ILE A 161 -4.17 14.50 32.88
N LEU A 162 -3.88 15.75 32.53
CA LEU A 162 -4.32 16.93 33.28
C LEU A 162 -5.81 17.27 33.09
N ARG A 163 -6.42 16.86 31.96
CA ARG A 163 -7.86 17.02 31.67
C ARG A 163 -8.75 15.94 32.34
N SER A 164 -8.20 15.21 33.30
CA SER A 164 -8.88 14.17 34.11
C SER A 164 -10.20 14.64 34.70
#